data_AF-A0AA47JE53-F1
#
_entry.id   AF-A0AA47JE53-F1
#
_cell.length_a   1.000
_cell.length_b   1.000
_cell.length_c   1.000
_cell.angle_alpha   90.00
_cell.angle_beta   90.00
_cell.angle_gamma   90.00
#
_symmetry.space_group_name_H-M   'P 1'
#
loop_
_entity.id
_entity.type
_entity.pdbx_description
1 polymer ?
#
loop_
_entity_poly.entity_id
_entity_poly.type
_entity_poly.pdbx_seq_one_letter_code
_entity_poly.pdbx_strand_id
1 'polypeptide(L)'
;MKNNVEKGVVITSQTGWNEAFLIGTEEELLSLAKTIIDSVKSAKKDEFFGESVKTSNQVFGKLAPYSEVQFDWLVVTNSNEQTLEIAHKVEGL
;
A
#
# COMPACT_ATOMS: atom_id res chain seq x y z
N MET A 1 -32.19 27.16 -9.76
CA MET A 1 -31.33 26.23 -9.01
C MET A 1 -30.80 25.21 -10.00
N LYS A 2 -29.50 25.24 -10.31
CA LYS A 2 -28.87 24.23 -11.17
C LYS A 2 -28.54 23.03 -10.28
N ASN A 3 -29.18 21.90 -10.55
CA ASN A 3 -28.80 20.63 -9.94
C ASN A 3 -27.39 20.29 -10.41
N ASN A 4 -26.40 20.53 -9.55
CA ASN A 4 -25.06 19.99 -9.71
C ASN A 4 -25.17 18.49 -9.45
N VAL A 5 -25.43 17.73 -10.52
CA VAL A 5 -25.18 16.30 -10.53
C VAL A 5 -23.67 16.16 -10.42
N GLU A 6 -23.16 15.86 -9.22
CA GLU A 6 -21.80 15.35 -9.05
C GLU A 6 -21.65 14.19 -10.03
N LYS A 7 -20.82 14.40 -11.06
CA LYS A 7 -20.41 13.34 -11.98
C LYS A 7 -19.46 12.42 -11.22
N GLY A 8 -20.04 11.60 -10.35
CA GLY A 8 -19.40 10.38 -9.89
C GLY A 8 -19.31 9.37 -11.03
N VAL A 9 -18.36 8.45 -10.84
CA VAL A 9 -18.17 7.11 -11.46
C VAL A 9 -16.89 7.01 -12.32
N VAL A 10 -15.80 6.39 -11.78
CA VAL A 10 -15.33 4.96 -11.77
C VAL A 10 -14.83 4.50 -13.17
N ILE A 11 -13.59 4.02 -13.39
CA ILE A 11 -13.05 2.62 -13.37
C ILE A 11 -11.58 2.72 -13.92
N THR A 12 -10.54 2.02 -13.40
CA THR A 12 -10.07 0.65 -13.75
C THR A 12 -9.16 0.03 -12.67
N SER A 13 -9.20 -1.30 -12.55
CA SER A 13 -8.25 -2.15 -11.82
C SER A 13 -7.41 -2.94 -12.84
N GLN A 14 -6.08 -2.98 -12.67
CA GLN A 14 -5.22 -3.88 -13.44
C GLN A 14 -4.46 -4.81 -12.50
N THR A 15 -4.68 -6.11 -12.71
CA THR A 15 -3.97 -7.21 -12.06
C THR A 15 -2.97 -7.77 -13.07
N GLY A 16 -1.78 -7.16 -13.16
CA GLY A 16 -0.69 -7.60 -14.05
C GLY A 16 0.47 -6.59 -14.12
N TRP A 17 1.65 -7.08 -14.53
CA TRP A 17 3.01 -6.53 -14.33
C TRP A 17 3.32 -5.06 -14.67
N ASN A 18 2.42 -4.24 -15.19
CA ASN A 18 2.69 -2.82 -15.46
C ASN A 18 1.45 -1.94 -15.19
N GLU A 19 1.40 -1.36 -13.98
CA GLU A 19 0.55 -0.24 -13.54
C GLU A 19 -0.69 -0.60 -12.69
N ALA A 20 -0.53 -0.48 -11.37
CA ALA A 20 -1.63 -0.23 -10.45
C ALA A 20 -1.80 1.29 -10.32
N PHE A 21 -2.97 1.82 -10.67
CA PHE A 21 -3.25 3.24 -10.52
C PHE A 21 -3.75 3.54 -9.11
N LEU A 22 -3.00 4.37 -8.38
CA LEU A 22 -3.43 4.94 -7.12
C LEU A 22 -4.14 6.27 -7.41
N ILE A 23 -5.47 6.28 -7.32
CA ILE A 23 -6.31 7.43 -7.66
C ILE A 23 -7.05 7.91 -6.42
N GLY A 24 -6.87 9.18 -6.08
CA GLY A 24 -7.53 9.89 -5.00
C GLY A 24 -7.33 11.39 -5.18
N THR A 25 -7.98 12.20 -4.35
CA THR A 25 -7.65 13.62 -4.23
C THR A 25 -6.22 13.80 -3.70
N GLU A 26 -5.64 14.99 -3.89
CA GLU A 26 -4.32 15.31 -3.35
C GLU A 26 -4.23 15.05 -1.84
N GLU A 27 -5.25 15.45 -1.08
CA GLU A 27 -5.32 15.25 0.36
C GLU A 27 -5.31 13.76 0.73
N GLU A 28 -6.10 12.93 0.03
CA GLU A 28 -6.17 11.49 0.28
C GLU A 28 -4.85 10.78 -0.03
N LEU A 29 -4.21 11.14 -1.15
CA LEU A 29 -2.92 10.56 -1.54
C LEU A 29 -1.80 10.95 -0.58
N LEU A 30 -1.76 12.21 -0.15
CA LEU A 30 -0.80 12.68 0.86
C LEU A 30 -1.04 12.01 2.21
N SER A 31 -2.30 11.81 2.59
CA SER A 31 -2.67 11.10 3.82
C SER A 31 -2.19 9.65 3.78
N LEU A 32 -2.47 8.91 2.70
CA LEU A 32 -1.99 7.54 2.52
C LEU A 32 -0.45 7.47 2.55
N ALA A 33 0.24 8.36 1.85
CA ALA A 33 1.71 8.42 1.87
C ALA A 33 2.25 8.64 3.30
N LYS A 34 1.61 9.50 4.09
CA LYS A 34 1.96 9.73 5.49
C LYS A 34 1.80 8.45 6.32
N THR A 35 0.72 7.69 6.14
CA THR A 35 0.51 6.43 6.87
C THR A 35 1.60 5.40 6.56
N ILE A 36 2.05 5.31 5.30
CA ILE A 36 3.17 4.45 4.90
C ILE A 36 4.46 4.88 5.62
N ILE A 37 4.79 6.17 5.58
CA ILE A 37 5.99 6.73 6.23
C ILE A 37 5.98 6.46 7.74
N ASP A 38 4.85 6.71 8.40
CA ASP A 38 4.73 6.51 9.85
C ASP A 38 4.81 5.01 10.21
N SER A 39 4.34 4.14 9.32
CA SER A 39 4.47 2.68 9.48
C SER A 39 5.92 2.20 9.32
N VAL A 40 6.67 2.72 8.34
CA VAL A 40 8.11 2.43 8.19
C VAL A 40 8.87 2.84 9.46
N LYS A 41 8.56 4.02 10.02
CA LYS A 41 9.22 4.54 11.23
C LYS A 41 8.89 3.74 12.49
N SER A 42 7.68 3.20 12.59
CA SER A 42 7.21 2.45 13.75
C SER A 42 7.46 0.95 13.66
N ALA A 43 7.93 0.45 12.51
CA ALA A 43 8.21 -0.96 12.27
C ALA A 43 9.20 -1.53 13.32
N LYS A 44 8.86 -2.70 13.83
CA LYS A 44 9.61 -3.38 14.90
C LYS A 44 10.29 -4.61 14.35
N LYS A 45 11.40 -5.02 15.00
CA LYS A 45 12.09 -6.26 14.64
C LYS A 45 11.11 -7.43 14.67
N ASP A 46 11.16 -8.24 13.64
CA ASP A 46 10.29 -9.39 13.43
C ASP A 46 10.98 -10.44 12.55
N GLU A 47 10.37 -11.61 12.44
CA GLU A 47 10.77 -12.66 11.51
C GLU A 47 9.69 -12.86 10.45
N PHE A 48 10.05 -12.74 9.18
CA PHE A 48 9.12 -12.88 8.06
C PHE A 48 9.69 -13.86 7.04
N PHE A 49 8.99 -14.99 6.82
CA PHE A 49 9.51 -16.13 6.04
C PHE A 49 10.93 -16.59 6.46
N GLY A 50 11.19 -16.62 7.77
CA GLY A 50 12.49 -17.01 8.33
C GLY A 50 13.59 -15.93 8.25
N GLU A 51 13.31 -14.79 7.64
CA GLU A 51 14.25 -13.66 7.53
C GLU A 51 14.09 -12.67 8.67
N SER A 52 15.20 -12.20 9.22
CA SER A 52 15.18 -11.11 10.21
C SER A 52 14.93 -9.77 9.52
N VAL A 53 13.77 -9.17 9.81
CA VAL A 53 13.29 -7.92 9.19
C VAL A 53 12.73 -6.98 10.25
N LYS A 54 12.17 -5.85 9.82
CA LYS A 54 11.17 -5.14 10.62
C LYS A 54 9.82 -5.20 9.93
N THR A 55 8.76 -5.35 10.71
CA THR A 55 7.39 -5.33 10.20
C THR A 55 6.58 -4.25 10.90
N SER A 56 5.61 -3.72 10.18
CA SER A 56 4.50 -2.98 10.75
C SER A 56 3.22 -3.49 10.11
N ASN A 57 2.18 -3.61 10.93
CA ASN A 57 0.89 -4.10 10.47
C ASN A 57 -0.05 -2.92 10.24
N GLN A 58 -0.99 -3.10 9.31
CA GLN A 58 -2.12 -2.20 9.05
C GLN A 58 -1.73 -0.80 8.52
N VAL A 59 -1.22 -0.76 7.29
CA VAL A 59 -1.27 0.48 6.51
C VAL A 59 -2.62 0.53 5.80
N PHE A 60 -3.42 1.55 6.12
CA PHE A 60 -4.76 1.71 5.57
C PHE A 60 -4.98 3.15 5.09
N GLY A 61 -5.60 3.30 3.93
CA GLY A 61 -6.06 4.59 3.44
C GLY A 61 -7.36 4.46 2.67
N LYS A 62 -8.30 5.36 2.95
CA LYS A 62 -9.55 5.49 2.22
C LYS A 62 -9.38 6.60 1.18
N LEU A 63 -9.54 6.25 -0.10
CA LEU A 63 -9.35 7.17 -1.23
C LEU A 63 -10.68 7.55 -1.91
N ALA A 64 -11.76 6.84 -1.58
CA ALA A 64 -13.12 7.16 -1.98
C ALA A 64 -14.10 6.48 -1.01
N PRO A 65 -15.41 6.83 -1.01
CA PRO A 65 -16.39 6.22 -0.10
C PRO A 65 -16.42 4.69 -0.07
N TYR A 66 -16.07 4.06 -1.20
CA TYR A 66 -16.02 2.61 -1.38
C TYR A 66 -14.65 2.10 -1.86
N SER A 67 -13.61 2.93 -1.82
CA SER A 67 -12.25 2.56 -2.22
C SER A 67 -11.33 2.65 -1.01
N GLU A 68 -10.83 1.48 -0.61
CA GLU A 68 -9.92 1.33 0.53
C GLU A 68 -8.69 0.58 0.05
N VAL A 69 -7.52 1.15 0.34
CA VAL A 69 -6.23 0.53 0.12
C VAL A 69 -5.75 0.02 1.47
N GLN A 70 -5.54 -1.28 1.56
CA GLN A 70 -5.03 -1.94 2.76
C GLN A 70 -3.78 -2.74 2.39
N PHE A 71 -2.72 -2.56 3.16
CA PHE A 71 -1.57 -3.45 3.15
C PHE A 71 -1.58 -4.26 4.44
N ASP A 72 -1.64 -5.58 4.28
CA ASP A 72 -1.65 -6.48 5.44
C ASP A 72 -0.33 -6.38 6.23
N TRP A 73 0.78 -6.32 5.50
CA TRP A 73 2.13 -6.23 6.07
C TRP A 73 2.96 -5.20 5.32
N LEU A 74 3.62 -4.32 6.08
CA LEU A 74 4.75 -3.53 5.59
C LEU A 74 6.03 -4.18 6.11
N VAL A 75 6.88 -4.65 5.20
CA VAL A 75 8.15 -5.31 5.52
C VAL A 75 9.31 -4.38 5.16
N VAL A 76 10.18 -4.10 6.13
CA VAL A 76 11.39 -3.30 5.96
C VAL A 76 12.60 -4.22 6.04
N THR A 77 13.31 -4.34 4.92
CA THR A 77 14.50 -5.16 4.75
C THR A 77 15.78 -4.35 4.98
N ASN A 78 16.89 -5.05 5.18
CA ASN A 78 18.20 -4.43 5.45
C ASN A 78 19.05 -4.27 4.17
N SER A 79 18.72 -4.96 3.08
CA SER A 79 19.44 -4.89 1.81
C SER A 79 18.53 -5.22 0.62
N ASN A 80 19.01 -4.90 -0.59
CA ASN A 80 18.29 -5.21 -1.83
C ASN A 80 18.19 -6.73 -2.08
N GLU A 81 19.21 -7.48 -1.71
CA GLU A 81 19.24 -8.94 -1.83
C GLU A 81 18.16 -9.58 -0.95
N GLN A 82 18.03 -9.12 0.31
CA GLN A 82 16.97 -9.57 1.21
C GLN A 82 15.58 -9.19 0.68
N THR A 83 15.43 -8.01 0.07
CA THR A 83 14.18 -7.61 -0.60
C THR A 83 13.81 -8.58 -1.72
N LEU A 84 14.75 -8.91 -2.60
CA LEU A 84 14.50 -9.84 -3.71
C LEU A 84 14.15 -11.24 -3.21
N GLU A 85 14.87 -11.74 -2.21
CA GLU A 85 14.60 -13.05 -1.62
C GLU A 85 13.20 -13.13 -1.01
N ILE A 86 12.81 -12.12 -0.22
CA ILE A 86 11.47 -12.06 0.37
C ILE A 86 10.40 -11.90 -0.72
N ALA A 87 10.65 -11.09 -1.75
CA ALA A 87 9.71 -10.93 -2.86
C ALA A 87 9.44 -12.26 -3.57
N HIS A 88 10.49 -13.04 -3.88
CA HIS A 88 10.33 -14.38 -4.45
C HIS A 88 9.52 -15.31 -3.53
N LYS A 89 9.84 -15.34 -2.22
CA LYS A 89 9.10 -16.13 -1.22
C LYS A 89 7.60 -15.74 -1.15
N VAL A 90 7.29 -14.45 -1.25
CA VAL A 90 5.90 -13.94 -1.26
C VAL A 90 5.16 -14.32 -2.55
N GLU A 91 5.83 -14.21 -3.70
CA GLU A 91 5.25 -14.55 -5.01
C GLU A 91 5.16 -16.06 -5.27
N GLY A 92 5.82 -16.87 -4.44
CA GLY A 92 5.91 -18.32 -4.64
C GLY A 92 6.82 -18.70 -5.82
N LEU A 93 7.78 -17.83 -6.16
CA LEU A 93 8.81 -18.02 -7.18
C LEU A 93 10.09 -18.59 -6.55
#